data_AF-A0A6I9MW58-F1
#
_entry.id   AF-A0A6I9MW58-F1
#
_cell.length_a   1.000
_cell.length_b   1.000
_cell.length_c   1.000
_cell.angle_alpha   90.00
_cell.angle_beta   90.00
_cell.angle_gamma   90.00
#
_symmetry.space_group_name_H-M   'P 1'
#
loop_
_entity.id
_entity.type
_entity.pdbx_description
1 polymer ?
#
loop_
_entity_poly.entity_id
_entity_poly.type
_entity_poly.pdbx_seq_one_letter_code
_entity_poly.pdbx_strand_id
1 'polypeptide(L)'
;MEVLATWRLYLFAVKVPTKTEVTFNFLEIRAMNTYPEHQVVIDTDKTTYSLKLQNQEQLNHVVSHINYSLSRVFNNSIYAPPICRAEGDVTDGSIKFSANAESSLDPQKTCGGFSETYAALCDYNGIGCKEEVQWDVDTIYHSQDNREFNLVDFSHLDSRSLLHAVLSAAMQH
;
A
#
# COMPACT_ATOMS: atom_id res chain seq x y z
N MET A 1 -19.91 -1.25 -9.29
CA MET A 1 -18.82 -0.48 -9.93
C MET A 1 -17.73 -0.34 -8.89
N GLU A 2 -16.47 -0.45 -9.27
CA GLU A 2 -15.33 -0.35 -8.33
C GLU A 2 -14.40 0.79 -8.75
N VAL A 3 -13.79 1.45 -7.77
CA VAL A 3 -12.75 2.45 -7.98
C VAL A 3 -11.55 2.08 -7.13
N LEU A 4 -10.41 1.90 -7.80
CA LEU A 4 -9.12 1.71 -7.17
C LEU A 4 -8.51 3.09 -6.92
N ALA A 5 -8.36 3.44 -5.65
CA ALA A 5 -7.53 4.58 -5.25
C ALA A 5 -6.15 4.06 -4.84
N THR A 6 -5.19 4.97 -4.67
CA THR A 6 -3.79 4.64 -4.42
C THR A 6 -3.62 3.58 -3.32
N TRP A 7 -4.36 3.71 -2.20
CA TRP A 7 -4.26 2.82 -1.03
C TRP A 7 -5.57 2.15 -0.61
N ARG A 8 -6.65 2.35 -1.37
CA ARG A 8 -8.01 1.95 -0.96
C ARG A 8 -8.79 1.35 -2.12
N LEU A 9 -9.59 0.34 -1.81
CA LEU A 9 -10.63 -0.15 -2.71
C LEU A 9 -11.97 0.48 -2.31
N TYR A 10 -12.66 1.06 -3.28
CA TYR A 10 -14.03 1.55 -3.12
C TYR A 10 -14.98 0.70 -3.97
N LEU A 11 -15.97 0.09 -3.32
CA LEU A 11 -17.01 -0.69 -3.98
C LEU A 11 -18.35 0.04 -3.89
N PHE A 12 -19.01 0.19 -5.04
CA PHE A 12 -20.26 0.91 -5.18
C PHE A 12 -21.38 0.01 -5.66
N ALA A 13 -22.54 0.15 -5.00
CA ALA A 13 -23.80 -0.43 -5.45
C ALA A 13 -24.16 0.11 -6.84
N VAL A 14 -24.73 -0.73 -7.70
CA VAL A 14 -25.24 -0.30 -9.02
C VAL A 14 -26.62 0.39 -8.91
N LYS A 15 -27.08 0.72 -7.70
CA LYS A 15 -28.37 1.39 -7.46
C LYS A 15 -28.21 2.91 -7.41
N VAL A 16 -29.12 3.66 -8.04
CA VAL A 16 -29.14 5.13 -8.04
C VAL A 16 -29.98 5.65 -6.87
N PRO A 17 -29.48 6.63 -6.08
CA PRO A 17 -28.16 7.23 -6.16
C PRO A 17 -27.06 6.27 -5.68
N THR A 18 -25.94 6.25 -6.41
CA THR A 18 -24.79 5.38 -6.13
C THR A 18 -24.27 5.67 -4.73
N LYS A 19 -24.48 4.74 -3.80
CA LYS A 19 -23.89 4.79 -2.46
C LYS A 19 -22.66 3.90 -2.42
N THR A 20 -21.59 4.39 -1.79
CA THR A 20 -20.44 3.56 -1.42
C THR A 20 -20.93 2.51 -0.45
N GLU A 21 -20.79 1.23 -0.80
CA GLU A 21 -21.22 0.13 0.07
C GLU A 21 -20.07 -0.34 0.95
N VAL A 22 -18.85 -0.34 0.42
CA VAL A 22 -17.68 -0.88 1.10
C VAL A 22 -16.43 -0.08 0.76
N THR A 23 -15.58 0.13 1.76
CA THR A 23 -14.24 0.68 1.59
C THR A 23 -13.29 0.03 2.59
N PHE A 24 -12.11 -0.37 2.13
CA PHE A 24 -11.02 -0.77 3.01
C PHE A 24 -9.68 -0.28 2.44
N ASN A 25 -8.73 -0.06 3.33
CA ASN A 25 -7.35 0.27 2.97
C ASN A 25 -6.56 -1.02 2.72
N PHE A 26 -5.65 -1.02 1.74
CA PHE A 26 -4.88 -2.21 1.37
C PHE A 26 -4.02 -2.75 2.52
N LEU A 27 -3.61 -1.90 3.47
CA LEU A 27 -2.91 -2.32 4.68
C LEU A 27 -3.79 -3.11 5.65
N GLU A 28 -5.12 -3.12 5.48
CA GLU A 28 -6.02 -4.02 6.21
C GLU A 28 -6.00 -5.46 5.66
N ILE A 29 -5.42 -5.69 4.47
CA ILE A 29 -5.46 -7.00 3.81
C ILE A 29 -4.50 -7.96 4.48
N ARG A 30 -5.04 -9.11 4.93
CA ARG A 30 -4.28 -10.22 5.51
C ARG A 30 -3.99 -11.31 4.49
N ALA A 31 -4.94 -11.56 3.59
CA ALA A 31 -4.81 -12.54 2.53
C ALA A 31 -5.69 -12.16 1.34
N MET A 32 -5.25 -12.54 0.16
CA MET A 32 -5.97 -12.40 -1.10
C MET A 32 -5.81 -13.68 -1.90
N ASN A 33 -6.95 -14.27 -2.27
CA ASN A 33 -7.02 -15.51 -3.04
C ASN A 33 -7.89 -15.30 -4.27
N THR A 34 -7.47 -15.82 -5.41
CA THR A 34 -8.22 -15.78 -6.68
C THR A 34 -8.77 -17.16 -7.01
N TYR A 35 -9.99 -17.21 -7.50
CA TYR A 35 -10.71 -18.44 -7.83
C TYR A 35 -11.19 -18.44 -9.29
N PRO A 36 -11.59 -19.61 -9.82
CA PRO A 36 -12.25 -19.70 -11.13
C PRO A 36 -13.47 -18.77 -11.25
N GLU A 37 -13.92 -18.53 -12.48
CA GLU A 37 -15.01 -17.59 -12.78
C GLU A 37 -14.74 -16.11 -12.44
N HIS A 38 -13.46 -15.71 -12.46
CA HIS A 38 -13.02 -14.32 -12.22
C HIS A 38 -13.38 -13.81 -10.82
N GLN A 39 -13.29 -14.69 -9.82
CA GLN A 39 -13.60 -14.35 -8.43
C GLN A 39 -12.32 -14.05 -7.64
N VAL A 40 -12.37 -13.03 -6.78
CA VAL A 40 -11.34 -12.71 -5.79
C VAL A 40 -11.94 -12.64 -4.39
N VAL A 41 -11.28 -13.27 -3.44
CA VAL A 41 -11.61 -13.20 -2.00
C VAL A 41 -10.49 -12.48 -1.28
N ILE A 42 -10.84 -11.42 -0.56
CA ILE A 42 -9.93 -10.54 0.16
C ILE A 42 -10.30 -10.59 1.64
N ASP A 43 -9.42 -11.17 2.44
CA ASP A 43 -9.56 -11.21 3.89
C ASP A 43 -8.89 -9.98 4.50
N THR A 44 -9.67 -9.18 5.24
CA THR A 44 -9.13 -8.07 6.03
C THR A 44 -9.19 -8.36 7.52
N ASP A 45 -8.59 -7.50 8.34
CA ASP A 45 -8.71 -7.58 9.80
C ASP A 45 -10.16 -7.52 10.31
N LYS A 46 -11.06 -6.92 9.52
CA LYS A 46 -12.44 -6.65 9.94
C LYS A 46 -13.43 -7.61 9.31
N THR A 47 -13.23 -7.99 8.04
CA THR A 47 -14.20 -8.77 7.28
C THR A 47 -13.56 -9.41 6.05
N THR A 48 -14.21 -10.43 5.51
CA THR A 48 -13.88 -11.02 4.22
C THR A 48 -14.76 -10.44 3.13
N TYR A 49 -14.17 -10.05 2.00
CA TYR A 49 -14.87 -9.58 0.80
C TYR A 49 -14.72 -10.60 -0.32
N SER A 50 -15.84 -10.96 -0.95
CA SER A 50 -15.85 -11.83 -2.13
C SER A 50 -16.40 -11.06 -3.32
N LEU A 51 -15.57 -10.84 -4.34
CA LEU A 51 -15.88 -10.07 -5.53
C LEU A 51 -15.84 -10.97 -6.75
N LYS A 52 -16.92 -10.95 -7.55
CA LYS A 52 -16.97 -11.62 -8.85
C LYS A 52 -16.89 -10.57 -9.96
N LEU A 53 -15.83 -10.65 -10.76
CA LEU A 53 -15.52 -9.68 -11.80
C LEU A 53 -16.04 -10.15 -13.16
N GLN A 54 -16.11 -9.24 -14.12
CA GLN A 54 -16.73 -9.53 -15.42
C GLN A 54 -15.86 -10.46 -16.28
N ASN A 55 -14.54 -10.33 -16.17
CA ASN A 55 -13.59 -11.08 -16.97
C ASN A 55 -12.23 -11.22 -16.24
N GLN A 56 -11.37 -12.08 -16.79
CA GLN A 56 -10.04 -12.35 -16.22
C GLN A 56 -9.12 -11.12 -16.24
N GLU A 57 -9.28 -10.24 -17.22
CA GLU A 57 -8.46 -9.03 -17.35
C GLU A 57 -8.71 -8.05 -16.18
N GLN A 58 -9.98 -7.83 -15.82
CA GLN A 58 -10.36 -7.03 -14.64
C GLN A 58 -9.81 -7.65 -13.35
N LEU A 59 -9.91 -8.98 -13.21
CA LEU A 59 -9.34 -9.70 -12.07
C LEU A 59 -7.83 -9.47 -11.96
N ASN A 60 -7.10 -9.66 -13.06
CA ASN A 60 -5.66 -9.43 -13.09
C ASN A 60 -5.32 -7.97 -12.78
N HIS A 61 -6.10 -7.02 -13.29
CA HIS A 61 -5.90 -5.60 -13.04
C HIS A 61 -6.06 -5.23 -11.56
N VAL A 62 -7.12 -5.71 -10.90
CA VAL A 62 -7.35 -5.47 -9.45
C VAL A 62 -6.22 -6.06 -8.61
N VAL A 63 -5.86 -7.32 -8.85
CA VAL A 63 -4.80 -8.01 -8.10
C VAL A 63 -3.45 -7.32 -8.32
N SER A 64 -3.12 -7.00 -9.58
CA SER A 64 -1.88 -6.30 -9.93
C SER A 64 -1.81 -4.92 -9.28
N HIS A 65 -2.89 -4.14 -9.34
CA HIS A 65 -2.95 -2.82 -8.73
C HIS A 65 -2.75 -2.88 -7.21
N ILE A 66 -3.43 -3.79 -6.52
CA ILE A 66 -3.29 -3.92 -5.07
C ILE A 66 -1.85 -4.32 -4.71
N ASN A 67 -1.29 -5.32 -5.39
CA ASN A 67 0.10 -5.74 -5.17
C ASN A 67 1.11 -4.64 -5.48
N TYR A 68 0.91 -3.87 -6.55
CA TYR A 68 1.76 -2.75 -6.93
C TYR A 68 1.68 -1.61 -5.90
N SER A 69 0.48 -1.27 -5.43
CA SER A 69 0.33 -0.31 -4.34
C SER A 69 1.05 -0.78 -3.08
N LEU A 70 0.83 -2.01 -2.65
CA LEU A 70 1.50 -2.55 -1.45
C LEU A 70 3.02 -2.60 -1.62
N SER A 71 3.53 -2.96 -2.79
CA SER A 71 4.97 -2.96 -3.05
C SER A 71 5.57 -1.55 -3.02
N ARG A 72 4.79 -0.51 -3.35
CA ARG A 72 5.22 0.89 -3.19
C ARG A 72 5.31 1.30 -1.72
N VAL A 73 4.37 0.86 -0.87
CA VAL A 73 4.35 1.14 0.57
C VAL A 73 5.44 0.38 1.32
N PHE A 74 5.64 -0.90 1.00
CA PHE A 74 6.63 -1.71 1.71
C PHE A 74 8.01 -1.64 1.06
N ASN A 75 8.14 -1.29 -0.21
CA ASN A 75 9.42 -1.10 -0.91
C ASN A 75 10.51 -2.17 -0.60
N ASN A 76 10.18 -3.46 -0.74
CA ASN A 76 11.05 -4.61 -0.39
C ASN A 76 11.40 -4.76 1.11
N SER A 77 10.67 -4.06 1.99
CA SER A 77 10.79 -4.21 3.44
C SER A 77 10.53 -5.65 3.87
N ILE A 78 11.28 -6.08 4.89
CA ILE A 78 11.06 -7.36 5.57
C ILE A 78 9.67 -7.45 6.23
N TYR A 79 9.01 -6.31 6.43
CA TYR A 79 7.67 -6.21 7.01
C TYR A 79 6.55 -6.41 5.98
N ALA A 80 6.88 -6.63 4.70
CA ALA A 80 5.88 -6.81 3.66
C ALA A 80 5.11 -8.14 3.84
N PRO A 81 3.78 -8.10 4.03
CA PRO A 81 3.00 -9.32 4.21
C PRO A 81 2.84 -10.10 2.90
N PRO A 82 2.86 -11.46 2.94
CA PRO A 82 2.61 -12.29 1.77
C PRO A 82 1.11 -12.29 1.43
N ILE A 83 0.66 -11.29 0.68
CA ILE A 83 -0.78 -11.04 0.49
C ILE A 83 -1.40 -11.95 -0.59
N CYS A 84 -0.68 -12.29 -1.66
CA CYS A 84 -1.23 -13.15 -2.70
C CYS A 84 -0.80 -14.61 -2.55
N ARG A 85 -1.78 -15.49 -2.32
CA ARG A 85 -1.63 -16.95 -2.49
C ARG A 85 -2.53 -17.37 -3.65
N ALA A 86 -1.93 -17.66 -4.79
CA ALA A 86 -2.65 -18.39 -5.83
C ALA A 86 -2.72 -19.85 -5.37
N GLU A 87 -3.92 -20.42 -5.16
CA GLU A 87 -4.05 -21.86 -4.98
C GLU A 87 -3.69 -22.54 -6.31
N GLY A 88 -2.47 -23.07 -6.40
CA GLY A 88 -1.98 -23.67 -7.63
C GLY A 88 -0.52 -24.13 -7.66
N ASP A 89 0.33 -23.79 -6.68
CA ASP A 89 1.63 -24.47 -6.56
C ASP A 89 2.19 -24.46 -5.14
N VAL A 90 2.70 -25.61 -4.73
CA VAL A 90 3.37 -25.84 -3.45
C VAL A 90 4.84 -25.56 -3.68
N THR A 91 5.36 -24.40 -3.29
CA THR A 91 6.80 -24.28 -3.01
C THR A 91 7.10 -23.20 -1.98
N ASP A 92 7.88 -23.64 -1.00
CA ASP A 92 8.67 -22.87 -0.05
C ASP A 92 9.47 -21.73 -0.72
N GLY A 93 9.58 -20.60 -0.03
CA GLY A 93 10.42 -19.48 -0.43
C GLY A 93 9.67 -18.19 -0.71
N SER A 94 9.57 -17.35 0.32
CA SER A 94 9.56 -15.87 0.25
C SER A 94 9.15 -15.28 -1.11
N ILE A 95 7.86 -14.97 -1.26
CA ILE A 95 7.35 -14.20 -2.40
C ILE A 95 8.00 -12.83 -2.36
N LYS A 96 9.10 -12.69 -3.10
CA LYS A 96 9.66 -11.39 -3.45
C LYS A 96 8.62 -10.70 -4.30
N PHE A 97 8.25 -9.46 -3.95
CA PHE A 97 7.48 -8.55 -4.79
C PHE A 97 8.31 -8.23 -6.05
N SER A 98 8.44 -9.20 -6.94
CA SER A 98 9.23 -9.10 -8.15
C SER A 98 8.40 -8.37 -9.19
N ALA A 99 8.49 -7.04 -9.15
CA ALA A 99 8.15 -6.20 -10.29
C ALA A 99 9.19 -6.45 -11.39
N ASN A 100 8.96 -7.47 -12.22
CA ASN A 100 9.82 -7.73 -13.37
C ASN A 100 9.02 -7.58 -14.67
N ALA A 101 8.85 -6.33 -15.09
CA ALA A 101 9.09 -5.88 -16.46
C ALA A 101 8.80 -4.37 -16.58
N GLU A 102 9.88 -3.61 -16.82
CA GLU A 102 9.90 -2.37 -17.60
C GLU A 102 9.27 -1.10 -17.00
N SER A 103 10.06 -0.33 -16.26
CA SER A 103 10.66 0.87 -16.86
C SER A 103 11.66 1.52 -15.90
N SER A 104 12.82 1.82 -16.45
CA SER A 104 13.89 2.64 -15.89
C SER A 104 13.47 4.11 -15.81
N LEU A 105 12.30 4.40 -15.22
CA LEU A 105 11.66 5.72 -15.22
C LEU A 105 10.94 6.08 -13.91
N ASP A 106 10.93 5.20 -12.89
CA ASP A 106 10.51 5.64 -11.57
C ASP A 106 11.65 6.53 -11.02
N PRO A 107 11.43 7.83 -10.75
CA PRO A 107 12.47 8.68 -10.18
C PRO A 107 13.01 7.96 -8.96
N GLN A 108 14.33 7.76 -8.91
CA GLN A 108 15.02 7.07 -7.84
C GLN A 108 14.40 7.47 -6.49
N LYS A 109 13.66 6.53 -5.86
CA LYS A 109 12.83 6.85 -4.70
C LYS A 109 13.70 7.49 -3.63
N THR A 110 13.36 8.72 -3.27
CA THR A 110 14.03 9.50 -2.23
C THR A 110 13.96 8.74 -0.91
N CYS A 111 15.13 8.62 -0.26
CA CYS A 111 15.30 8.02 1.05
C CYS A 111 14.70 6.62 1.26
N GLY A 112 14.47 5.83 0.21
CA GLY A 112 13.90 4.47 0.34
C GLY A 112 12.37 4.39 0.29
N GLY A 113 11.68 5.45 -0.13
CA GLY A 113 10.21 5.45 -0.29
C GLY A 113 9.43 5.96 0.92
N PHE A 114 10.04 6.86 1.71
CA PHE A 114 9.47 7.35 2.96
C PHE A 114 8.15 8.03 2.79
N SER A 115 8.09 8.96 1.84
CA SER A 115 6.90 9.76 1.64
C SER A 115 5.70 8.91 1.24
N GLU A 116 5.95 7.84 0.48
CA GLU A 116 4.91 6.88 0.08
C GLU A 116 4.40 6.06 1.27
N THR A 117 5.33 5.55 2.07
CA THR A 117 5.02 4.77 3.28
C THR A 117 4.27 5.62 4.31
N TYR A 118 4.74 6.85 4.54
CA TYR A 118 4.15 7.81 5.45
C TYR A 118 2.73 8.18 5.02
N ALA A 119 2.52 8.48 3.73
CA ALA A 119 1.19 8.81 3.21
C ALA A 119 0.21 7.63 3.34
N ALA A 120 0.66 6.40 3.06
CA ALA A 120 -0.16 5.20 3.20
C ALA A 120 -0.55 4.92 4.66
N LEU A 121 0.40 5.06 5.60
CA LEU A 121 0.15 4.93 7.04
C LEU A 121 -0.79 6.03 7.55
N CYS A 122 -0.64 7.26 7.07
CA CYS A 122 -1.53 8.36 7.44
C CYS A 122 -2.97 8.09 6.96
N ASP A 123 -3.14 7.66 5.71
CA ASP A 123 -4.43 7.31 5.13
C ASP A 123 -5.09 6.14 5.88
N TYR A 124 -4.33 5.10 6.21
CA TYR A 124 -4.81 3.95 6.98
C TYR A 124 -5.32 4.35 8.36
N ASN A 125 -4.61 5.24 9.05
CA ASN A 125 -4.97 5.69 10.39
C ASN A 125 -5.97 6.86 10.41
N GLY A 126 -6.38 7.37 9.25
CA GLY A 126 -7.29 8.51 9.13
C GLY A 126 -6.72 9.80 9.71
N ILE A 127 -5.41 10.03 9.56
CA ILE A 127 -4.74 11.28 9.93
C ILE A 127 -4.34 12.08 8.70
N GLY A 128 -4.27 13.40 8.85
CA GLY A 128 -3.73 14.27 7.81
C GLY A 128 -2.22 14.08 7.69
N CYS A 129 -1.77 13.72 6.49
CA CYS A 129 -0.36 13.69 6.15
C CYS A 129 0.22 15.11 6.22
N LYS A 130 1.39 15.25 6.85
CA LYS A 130 2.08 16.53 6.97
C LYS A 130 3.05 16.70 5.80
N GLU A 131 2.73 17.62 4.90
CA GLU A 131 3.55 17.90 3.71
C GLU A 131 4.98 18.32 4.10
N GLU A 132 5.15 19.03 5.21
CA GLU A 132 6.47 19.43 5.75
C GLU A 132 7.37 18.23 6.02
N VAL A 133 6.81 17.12 6.52
CA VAL A 133 7.58 15.90 6.82
C VAL A 133 8.07 15.23 5.54
N GLN A 134 7.19 15.14 4.53
CA GLN A 134 7.57 14.59 3.22
C GLN A 134 8.61 15.49 2.54
N TRP A 135 8.43 16.81 2.61
CA TRP A 135 9.35 17.77 2.04
C TRP A 135 10.74 17.71 2.69
N ASP A 136 10.81 17.66 4.02
CA ASP A 136 12.07 17.54 4.77
C ASP A 136 12.81 16.26 4.36
N VAL A 137 12.11 15.13 4.24
CA VAL A 137 12.76 13.87 3.86
C VAL A 137 13.17 13.85 2.40
N ASP A 138 12.27 14.20 1.47
CA ASP A 138 12.51 14.11 0.03
C ASP A 138 13.48 15.19 -0.49
N THR A 139 13.58 16.31 0.22
CA THR A 139 14.44 17.44 -0.19
C THR A 139 15.67 17.56 0.70
N ILE A 140 15.50 17.74 2.00
CA ILE A 140 16.62 18.06 2.90
C ILE A 140 17.46 16.81 3.18
N TYR A 141 16.84 15.74 3.69
CA TYR A 141 17.57 14.50 3.99
C TYR A 141 18.16 13.89 2.73
N HIS A 142 17.41 13.86 1.63
CA HIS A 142 17.92 13.36 0.36
C HIS A 142 19.11 14.18 -0.16
N SER A 143 19.04 15.51 -0.13
CA SER A 143 20.16 16.37 -0.60
C SER A 143 21.42 16.25 0.26
N GLN A 144 21.27 15.84 1.53
CA GLN A 144 22.37 15.62 2.46
C GLN A 144 22.88 14.17 2.47
N ASP A 145 22.29 13.28 1.65
CA ASP A 145 22.47 11.81 1.72
C ASP A 145 22.34 11.27 3.17
N ASN A 146 21.47 11.92 3.96
CA ASN A 146 21.23 11.55 5.34
C ASN A 146 20.22 10.40 5.40
N ARG A 147 20.63 9.28 6.00
CA ARG A 147 19.80 8.07 6.16
C ARG A 147 19.35 7.81 7.59
N GLU A 148 19.76 8.67 8.52
CA GLU A 148 19.39 8.57 9.92
C GLU A 148 18.22 9.50 10.23
N PHE A 149 17.09 8.92 10.64
CA PHE A 149 15.90 9.69 11.02
C PHE A 149 16.09 10.34 12.40
N ASN A 150 16.16 11.66 12.45
CA ASN A 150 16.38 12.40 13.69
C ASN A 150 15.05 12.92 14.29
N LEU A 151 14.70 12.43 15.48
CA LEU A 151 13.48 12.84 16.19
C LEU A 151 13.43 14.33 16.55
N VAL A 152 14.59 14.97 16.71
CA VAL A 152 14.66 16.39 17.11
C VAL A 152 14.14 17.28 15.99
N ASP A 153 14.43 16.94 14.73
CA ASP A 153 13.98 17.71 13.56
C ASP A 153 12.45 17.76 13.48
N PHE A 154 11.80 16.69 13.93
CA PHE A 154 10.33 16.53 13.92
C PHE A 154 9.68 16.76 15.29
N SER A 155 10.40 17.32 16.26
CA SER A 155 9.90 17.55 17.64
C SER A 155 8.73 18.53 17.72
N HIS A 156 8.50 19.32 16.66
CA HIS A 156 7.39 20.25 16.51
C HIS A 156 6.07 19.56 16.13
N LEU A 157 6.12 18.32 15.65
CA LEU A 157 4.92 17.54 15.31
C LEU A 157 4.17 17.11 16.57
N ASP A 158 2.85 16.95 16.45
CA ASP A 158 2.08 16.28 17.49
C ASP A 158 2.48 14.79 17.58
N SER A 159 2.24 14.17 18.74
CA SER A 159 2.68 12.80 19.02
C SER A 159 2.15 11.78 18.01
N ARG A 160 0.98 12.02 17.41
CA ARG A 160 0.40 11.10 16.43
C ARG A 160 1.11 11.24 15.10
N SER A 161 1.30 12.44 14.58
CA SER A 161 2.08 12.66 13.36
C SER A 161 3.52 12.18 13.48
N LEU A 162 4.17 12.42 14.62
CA LEU A 162 5.54 11.94 14.89
C LEU A 162 5.63 10.42 14.87
N LEU A 163 4.69 9.72 15.52
CA LEU A 163 4.66 8.25 15.53
C LEU A 163 4.64 7.66 14.12
N HIS A 164 3.84 8.22 13.21
CA HIS A 164 3.73 7.70 11.85
C HIS A 164 4.97 8.01 11.00
N ALA A 165 5.63 9.14 11.26
CA ALA A 165 6.90 9.46 10.62
C ALA A 165 7.99 8.47 11.06
N VAL A 166 8.06 8.15 12.35
CA VAL A 166 8.99 7.14 12.89
C VAL A 166 8.70 5.74 12.32
N LEU A 167 7.43 5.32 12.28
CA LEU A 167 7.04 4.04 11.70
C LEU A 167 7.43 3.95 10.22
N SER A 168 7.18 5.01 9.45
CA SER A 168 7.60 5.09 8.05
C SER A 168 9.12 4.91 7.91
N ALA A 169 9.91 5.65 8.69
CA ALA A 169 11.36 5.53 8.66
C ALA A 169 11.83 4.10 9.02
N ALA A 170 11.22 3.48 10.02
CA ALA A 170 11.57 2.12 10.45
C ALA A 170 11.25 1.05 9.41
N MET A 171 10.29 1.29 8.50
CA MET A 171 9.95 0.36 7.43
C MET A 171 10.93 0.36 6.25
N GLN A 172 11.84 1.35 6.20
CA GLN A 172 12.79 1.55 5.09
C GLN A 172 14.22 1.13 5.40
N HIS A 173 14.47 0.57 6.58
CA HIS A 173 15.72 -0.08 6.97
C HIS A 173 15.57 -1.61 6.88
#